data_AF-A2AJX3-F1
#
_entry.id   AF-A2AJX3-F1
#
_cell.length_a   1.000
_cell.length_b   1.000
_cell.length_c   1.000
_cell.angle_alpha   90.00
_cell.angle_beta   90.00
_cell.angle_gamma   90.00
#
_symmetry.space_group_name_H-M   'P 1'
#
loop_
_entity.id
_entity.type
_entity.pdbx_description
1 polymer ?
#
loop_
_entity_poly.entity_id
_entity_poly.type
_entity_poly.pdbx_seq_one_letter_code
_entity_poly.pdbx_strand_id
1 'polypeptide(L)'
;RVTRALRNFNVEKRAEREISKRKPSMAPKHPSTRDLLQEHRSQYPEIEEVVSKKDNKLLSLLRDVYVDSKDPVPALPVKVEPRQEPKEFRLPIGNHFDKNITDIPKDRHTCLEIPREKMWKMRRIQR
;
A
#
# COMPACT_ATOMS: atom_id res chain seq x y z
N ARG A 1 20.61 -21.08 -5.40
CA ARG A 1 19.60 -21.50 -6.42
C ARG A 1 18.51 -22.44 -5.86
N VAL A 2 18.75 -23.19 -4.78
CA VAL A 2 17.80 -24.16 -4.20
C VAL A 2 16.61 -23.53 -3.45
N THR A 3 16.77 -22.32 -2.90
CA THR A 3 15.71 -21.65 -2.11
C THR A 3 14.47 -21.25 -2.93
N ARG A 4 14.60 -21.06 -4.26
CA ARG A 4 13.47 -20.69 -5.12
C ARG A 4 12.53 -21.86 -5.38
N ALA A 5 13.07 -23.08 -5.52
CA ALA A 5 12.28 -24.28 -5.77
C ALA A 5 11.37 -24.62 -4.58
N LEU A 6 11.88 -24.50 -3.35
CA LEU A 6 11.10 -24.74 -2.13
C LEU A 6 9.98 -23.70 -1.91
N ARG A 7 10.17 -22.45 -2.34
CA ARG A 7 9.15 -21.38 -2.21
C ARG A 7 7.89 -21.65 -3.05
N ASN A 8 8.06 -22.36 -4.16
CA ASN A 8 7.02 -22.65 -5.14
C ASN A 8 6.32 -24.00 -4.89
N PHE A 9 6.58 -24.63 -3.74
CA PHE A 9 5.83 -25.82 -3.38
C PHE A 9 4.38 -25.46 -3.07
N ASN A 10 3.45 -26.14 -3.75
CA ASN A 10 2.02 -26.12 -3.46
C ASN A 10 1.39 -24.71 -3.51
N VAL A 11 1.73 -23.94 -4.55
CA VAL A 11 1.24 -22.57 -4.76
C VAL A 11 -0.27 -22.54 -5.00
N GLU A 12 -0.83 -23.54 -5.67
CA GLU A 12 -2.28 -23.65 -5.95
C GLU A 12 -3.12 -23.68 -4.68
N LYS A 13 -2.87 -24.63 -3.77
CA LYS A 13 -3.59 -24.69 -2.48
C LYS A 13 -3.36 -23.44 -1.63
N ARG A 14 -2.19 -22.79 -1.74
CA ARG A 14 -1.93 -21.52 -1.07
C ARG A 14 -2.79 -20.40 -1.66
N ALA A 15 -2.89 -20.32 -2.98
CA ALA A 15 -3.73 -19.34 -3.67
C ALA A 15 -5.21 -19.54 -3.33
N GLU A 16 -5.72 -20.77 -3.38
CA GLU A 16 -7.09 -21.10 -2.98
C GLU A 16 -7.39 -20.67 -1.54
N ARG A 17 -6.45 -20.93 -0.61
CA ARG A 17 -6.57 -20.50 0.79
C ARG A 17 -6.57 -18.98 0.94
N GLU A 18 -5.78 -18.25 0.16
CA GLU A 18 -5.76 -16.79 0.23
C GLU A 18 -7.01 -16.16 -0.41
N ILE A 19 -7.50 -16.71 -1.52
CA ILE A 19 -8.68 -16.20 -2.23
C ILE A 19 -9.99 -16.52 -1.49
N SER A 20 -10.06 -17.67 -0.81
CA SER A 20 -11.22 -18.05 0.00
C SER A 20 -11.39 -17.20 1.27
N LYS A 21 -10.36 -16.47 1.69
CA LYS A 21 -10.49 -15.51 2.80
C LYS A 21 -11.39 -14.37 2.37
N ARG A 22 -12.25 -13.91 3.28
CA ARG A 22 -13.03 -12.69 3.07
C ARG A 22 -12.08 -11.51 2.89
N LYS A 23 -12.42 -10.61 1.96
CA LYS A 23 -11.68 -9.35 1.78
C LYS A 23 -11.63 -8.61 3.12
N PRO A 24 -10.47 -8.07 3.53
CA PRO A 24 -10.39 -7.27 4.74
C PRO A 24 -11.30 -6.05 4.60
N SER A 25 -11.84 -5.58 5.73
CA SER A 25 -12.55 -4.31 5.75
C SER A 25 -11.60 -3.18 5.34
N MET A 26 -12.17 -2.12 4.77
CA MET A 26 -11.40 -0.93 4.43
C MET A 26 -10.73 -0.37 5.67
N ALA A 27 -9.50 0.14 5.50
CA ALA A 27 -8.79 0.82 6.57
C ALA A 27 -9.62 2.01 7.11
N PRO A 28 -9.56 2.29 8.42
CA PRO A 28 -10.21 3.47 8.98
C PRO A 28 -9.71 4.75 8.31
N LYS A 29 -10.65 5.65 7.97
CA LYS A 29 -10.32 6.98 7.46
C LYS A 29 -9.85 7.89 8.60
N HIS A 30 -8.93 8.80 8.27
CA HIS A 30 -8.46 9.86 9.18
C HIS A 30 -9.63 10.77 9.60
N PRO A 31 -9.68 11.29 10.84
CA PRO A 31 -10.79 12.12 11.33
C PRO A 31 -11.11 13.31 10.41
N SER A 32 -10.09 14.07 9.97
CA SER A 32 -10.33 15.21 9.06
C SER A 32 -11.03 14.82 7.76
N THR A 33 -10.71 13.65 7.20
CA THR A 33 -11.38 13.15 5.99
C THR A 33 -12.81 12.70 6.28
N ARG A 34 -13.10 12.20 7.49
CA ARG A 34 -14.46 11.80 7.87
C ARG A 34 -15.37 13.02 8.00
N ASP A 35 -14.87 14.07 8.63
CA ASP A 35 -15.62 15.31 8.84
C ASP A 35 -15.96 15.99 7.51
N LEU A 36 -14.97 16.10 6.60
CA LEU A 36 -15.19 16.63 5.24
C LEU A 36 -16.27 15.82 4.50
N LEU A 37 -16.18 14.49 4.53
CA LEU A 37 -17.16 13.64 3.85
C LEU A 37 -18.57 13.78 4.46
N GLN A 38 -18.66 13.99 5.77
CA GLN A 38 -19.94 14.21 6.44
C GLN A 38 -20.54 15.57 6.11
N GLU A 39 -19.72 16.62 6.06
CA GLU A 39 -20.14 17.95 5.62
C GLU A 39 -20.66 17.91 4.17
N HIS A 40 -19.89 17.31 3.26
CA HIS A 40 -20.27 17.18 1.86
C HIS A 40 -21.58 16.39 1.68
N ARG A 41 -21.78 15.33 2.47
CA ARG A 41 -23.06 14.58 2.47
C ARG A 41 -24.22 15.40 3.01
N SER A 42 -23.97 16.26 4.00
CA SER A 42 -24.99 17.14 4.56
C SER A 42 -25.38 18.25 3.59
N GLN A 43 -24.40 18.76 2.83
CA GLN A 43 -24.62 19.82 1.84
C GLN A 43 -25.35 19.33 0.60
N TYR A 44 -25.08 18.10 0.16
CA TYR A 44 -25.60 17.55 -1.09
C TYR A 44 -26.15 16.12 -0.92
N PRO A 45 -27.31 15.97 -0.24
CA PRO A 45 -27.92 14.66 -0.03
C PRO A 45 -28.36 13.96 -1.33
N GLU A 46 -28.64 14.73 -2.39
CA GLU A 46 -29.06 14.23 -3.70
C GLU A 46 -27.97 13.43 -4.42
N ILE A 47 -26.68 13.67 -4.10
CA ILE A 47 -25.56 12.99 -4.76
C ILE A 47 -25.59 11.48 -4.50
N GLU A 48 -25.97 11.05 -3.30
CA GLU A 48 -26.06 9.61 -3.00
C GLU A 48 -27.13 8.92 -3.86
N GLU A 49 -28.27 9.60 -4.09
CA GLU A 49 -29.33 9.11 -4.96
C GLU A 49 -28.91 9.10 -6.44
N VAL A 50 -28.24 10.16 -6.90
CA VAL A 50 -27.73 10.28 -8.27
C VAL A 50 -26.67 9.20 -8.56
N VAL A 51 -25.76 8.94 -7.62
CA VAL A 51 -24.71 7.89 -7.78
C VAL A 51 -25.30 6.48 -7.72
N SER A 52 -26.37 6.27 -6.95
CA SER A 52 -27.06 4.98 -6.90
C SER A 52 -27.80 4.66 -8.21
N LYS A 53 -28.30 5.69 -8.89
CA LYS A 53 -29.02 5.56 -10.16
C LYS A 53 -28.06 5.52 -11.36
N LYS A 54 -28.52 4.90 -12.45
CA LYS A 54 -27.77 4.89 -13.71
C LYS A 54 -27.95 6.24 -14.43
N ASP A 55 -26.84 6.86 -14.82
CA ASP A 55 -26.86 8.02 -15.71
C ASP A 55 -27.02 7.57 -17.17
N ASN A 56 -28.21 7.81 -17.73
CA ASN A 56 -28.53 7.44 -19.11
C ASN A 56 -27.74 8.25 -20.15
N LYS A 57 -27.33 9.48 -19.82
CA LYS A 57 -26.53 10.33 -20.72
C LYS A 57 -25.10 9.81 -20.78
N LEU A 58 -24.53 9.45 -19.65
CA LEU A 58 -23.21 8.80 -19.63
C LEU A 58 -23.26 7.46 -20.35
N LEU A 59 -24.33 6.69 -20.17
CA LEU A 59 -24.52 5.40 -20.84
C LEU A 59 -24.56 5.54 -22.37
N SER A 60 -25.21 6.57 -22.92
CA SER A 60 -25.18 6.78 -24.37
C SER A 60 -23.78 7.09 -24.88
N LEU A 61 -23.03 7.95 -24.17
CA LEU A 61 -21.66 8.32 -24.57
C LEU A 61 -20.71 7.11 -24.54
N LEU A 62 -20.84 6.24 -23.54
CA LEU A 62 -19.98 5.06 -23.40
C LEU A 62 -20.29 3.96 -24.41
N ARG A 63 -21.50 3.92 -24.99
CA ARG A 63 -21.83 2.97 -26.07
C ARG A 63 -21.05 3.25 -27.35
N ASP A 64 -20.73 4.51 -27.59
CA ASP A 64 -20.06 4.94 -28.83
C ASP A 64 -18.53 4.76 -28.76
N VAL A 65 -17.96 4.57 -27.56
CA VAL A 65 -16.51 4.43 -27.36
C VAL A 65 -16.12 2.95 -27.39
N TYR A 66 -15.58 2.51 -28.53
CA TYR A 66 -14.97 1.19 -28.68
C TYR A 66 -13.44 1.30 -28.70
N VAL A 67 -12.77 0.53 -27.85
CA VAL A 67 -11.31 0.44 -27.82
C VAL A 67 -10.91 -0.94 -28.35
N ASP A 68 -10.28 -0.98 -29.51
CA ASP A 68 -9.62 -2.18 -30.01
C ASP A 68 -8.24 -2.29 -29.36
N SER A 69 -8.12 -3.09 -28.30
CA SER A 69 -6.83 -3.38 -27.69
C SER A 69 -6.15 -4.50 -28.46
N LYS A 70 -5.13 -4.15 -29.24
CA LYS A 70 -4.23 -5.16 -29.81
C LYS A 70 -3.24 -5.59 -28.75
N ASP A 71 -3.24 -6.86 -28.40
CA ASP A 71 -2.19 -7.44 -27.60
C ASP A 71 -0.85 -7.20 -28.31
N PRO A 72 0.21 -6.79 -27.59
CA PRO A 72 1.53 -6.74 -28.18
C PRO A 72 1.88 -8.14 -28.66
N VAL A 73 2.03 -8.30 -29.98
CA VAL A 73 2.54 -9.55 -30.57
C VAL A 73 3.83 -9.90 -29.83
N PRO A 74 3.94 -11.10 -29.22
CA PRO A 74 5.14 -11.47 -28.51
C PRO A 74 6.32 -11.33 -29.47
N ALA A 75 7.19 -10.36 -29.19
CA ALA A 75 8.36 -10.12 -30.01
C ALA A 75 9.12 -11.45 -30.09
N LEU A 76 9.39 -11.90 -31.33
CA LEU A 76 10.38 -12.93 -31.61
C LEU A 76 11.62 -12.62 -30.78
N PRO A 77 12.33 -13.62 -30.22
CA PRO A 77 13.42 -13.40 -29.27
C PRO A 77 14.49 -12.51 -29.91
N VAL A 78 14.41 -11.21 -29.63
CA VAL A 78 15.48 -10.28 -29.90
C VAL A 78 16.63 -10.74 -29.02
N LYS A 79 17.79 -11.00 -29.62
CA LYS A 79 19.03 -11.23 -28.88
C LYS A 79 19.24 -10.01 -27.98
N VAL A 80 18.92 -10.20 -26.71
CA VAL A 80 19.11 -9.21 -25.67
C VAL A 80 20.62 -9.13 -25.44
N GLU A 81 21.26 -8.05 -25.88
CA GLU A 81 22.57 -7.71 -25.33
C GLU A 81 22.41 -7.55 -23.81
N PRO A 82 23.37 -8.02 -22.99
CA PRO A 82 23.21 -8.06 -21.55
C PRO A 82 23.00 -6.64 -21.00
N ARG A 83 21.74 -6.36 -20.62
CA ARG A 83 21.36 -5.17 -19.87
C ARG A 83 22.18 -5.15 -18.59
N GLN A 84 23.03 -4.14 -18.43
CA GLN A 84 23.73 -3.92 -17.16
C GLN A 84 22.70 -3.88 -16.03
N GLU A 85 22.94 -4.70 -15.00
CA GLU A 85 22.06 -4.78 -13.84
C GLU A 85 21.88 -3.37 -13.27
N PRO A 86 20.63 -2.92 -13.04
CA PRO A 86 20.43 -1.68 -12.32
C PRO A 86 21.09 -1.85 -10.95
N LYS A 87 22.11 -1.02 -10.66
CA LYS A 87 22.78 -0.99 -9.36
C LYS A 87 21.70 -0.86 -8.28
N GLU A 88 21.44 -1.95 -7.57
CA GLU A 88 20.53 -1.94 -6.45
C GLU A 88 21.15 -1.06 -5.36
N PHE A 89 20.67 0.18 -5.22
CA PHE A 89 20.94 1.01 -4.05
C PHE A 89 20.11 0.47 -2.88
N ARG A 90 20.45 -0.72 -2.39
CA ARG A 90 19.94 -1.19 -1.11
C ARG A 90 20.82 -0.60 -0.01
N LEU A 91 20.18 0.07 0.95
CA LEU A 91 20.85 0.39 2.21
C LEU A 91 21.25 -0.93 2.88
N PRO A 92 22.47 -1.04 3.46
CA PRO A 92 22.87 -2.23 4.19
C PRO A 92 21.88 -2.49 5.32
N ILE A 93 21.16 -3.61 5.26
CA ILE A 93 20.37 -4.08 6.39
C ILE A 93 21.37 -4.68 7.37
N GLY A 94 21.72 -3.89 8.38
CA GLY A 94 22.61 -4.24 9.48
C GLY A 94 22.51 -3.17 10.56
N ASN A 95 22.72 -3.57 11.81
CA ASN A 95 22.68 -2.71 13.00
C ASN A 95 23.84 -1.69 13.00
N HIS A 96 23.79 -0.71 12.11
CA HIS A 96 24.74 0.38 12.05
C HIS A 96 24.06 1.70 12.43
N PHE A 97 23.34 1.69 13.55
CA PHE A 97 22.79 2.90 14.18
C PHE A 97 23.57 3.33 15.42
N ASP A 98 24.69 2.67 15.72
CA ASP A 98 25.59 3.04 16.82
C ASP A 98 26.66 4.00 16.33
N LYS A 99 26.24 5.18 15.88
CA LYS A 99 27.12 6.35 15.89
C LYS A 99 26.55 7.28 16.94
N ASN A 100 27.33 7.53 18.00
CA ASN A 100 27.04 8.48 19.05
C ASN A 100 26.66 9.84 18.44
N ILE A 101 25.36 10.12 18.35
CA ILE A 101 24.82 11.43 17.97
C ILE A 101 24.76 12.24 19.26
N THR A 102 25.83 12.99 19.54
CA THR A 102 25.95 13.78 20.78
C THR A 102 25.33 15.17 20.66
N ASP A 103 24.79 15.57 19.51
CA ASP A 103 24.14 16.88 19.34
C ASP A 103 22.83 16.77 18.55
N ILE A 104 21.70 16.82 19.26
CA ILE A 104 20.35 16.90 18.69
C ILE A 104 19.81 18.30 19.01
N PRO A 105 19.55 19.16 18.02
CA PRO A 105 18.94 20.47 18.25
C PRO A 105 17.51 20.27 18.79
N LYS A 106 17.22 20.92 19.93
CA LYS A 106 16.05 20.70 20.78
C LYS A 106 14.67 20.90 20.11
N ASP A 107 14.62 21.54 18.94
CA ASP A 107 13.36 21.94 18.29
C ASP A 107 12.77 20.92 17.30
N ARG A 108 13.33 19.70 17.19
CA ARG A 108 12.73 18.63 16.36
C ARG A 108 12.60 17.34 17.15
N HIS A 109 11.37 16.95 17.46
CA HIS A 109 11.09 15.67 18.10
C HIS A 109 11.35 14.50 17.14
N THR A 110 12.48 13.82 17.31
CA THR A 110 12.72 12.50 16.72
C THR A 110 12.13 11.42 17.63
N CYS A 111 11.28 10.54 17.10
CA CYS A 111 10.72 9.40 17.83
C CYS A 111 11.83 8.41 18.20
N LEU A 112 12.36 8.51 19.42
CA LEU A 112 13.22 7.48 19.99
C LEU A 112 12.33 6.32 20.45
N GLU A 113 12.59 5.12 19.93
CA GLU A 113 11.96 3.90 20.43
C GLU A 113 12.49 3.65 21.85
N ILE A 114 11.65 3.92 22.85
CA ILE A 114 12.00 3.71 24.25
C ILE A 114 12.09 2.19 24.48
N PRO A 115 13.23 1.66 24.98
CA PRO A 115 13.34 0.25 25.32
C PRO A 115 12.21 -0.18 26.24
N ARG A 116 11.55 -1.30 25.92
CA ARG A 116 10.33 -1.75 26.62
C ARG A 116 10.48 -1.81 28.14
N GLU A 117 11.70 -2.06 28.61
CA GLU A 117 12.06 -2.10 30.02
C GLU A 117 11.90 -0.75 30.74
N LYS A 118 12.30 0.36 30.09
CA LYS A 118 12.08 1.72 30.60
C LYS A 118 10.60 2.09 30.60
N MET A 119 9.85 1.59 29.60
CA MET A 119 8.42 1.83 29.48
C MET A 119 7.60 1.16 30.61
N TRP A 120 8.05 0.02 31.13
CA TRP A 120 7.43 -0.63 32.30
C TRP A 120 7.72 0.12 33.61
N LYS A 121 8.91 0.70 33.76
CA LYS A 121 9.28 1.50 34.94
C LYS A 121 8.49 2.81 35.00
N MET A 122 8.32 3.51 33.88
CA MET A 122 7.54 4.74 33.82
C MET A 122 6.06 4.51 34.20
N ARG A 123 5.48 3.39 33.77
CA ARG A 123 4.08 3.03 34.05
C ARG A 123 3.84 2.67 35.52
N ARG A 124 4.89 2.30 36.26
CA ARG A 124 4.82 1.96 37.69
C ARG A 124 4.92 3.19 38.60
N ILE A 125 5.52 4.29 38.13
CA ILE A 125 5.69 5.53 38.91
C ILE A 125 4.43 6.40 38.88
N GLN A 126 3.52 6.18 37.92
CA GLN A 126 2.26 6.92 37.76
C GLN A 126 1.04 6.19 38.34
N ARG A 127 1.23 5.27 39.28
CA ARG A 127 0.15 4.58 40.01
C ARG A 127 0.41 4.65 41.51
#